data_AF-A0A519VFE1-F1
#
_entry.id   AF-A0A519VFE1-F1
#
_cell.length_a   1.000
_cell.length_b   1.000
_cell.length_c   1.000
_cell.angle_alpha   90.00
_cell.angle_beta   90.00
_cell.angle_gamma   90.00
#
_symmetry.space_group_name_H-M   'P 1'
#
loop_
_entity.id
_entity.type
_entity.pdbx_description
1 polymer ?
#
loop_
_entity_poly.entity_id
_entity_poly.type
_entity_poly.pdbx_seq_one_letter_code
_entity_poly.pdbx_strand_id
1 'polypeptide(L)'
;MEQAIKVIKASRTKLLSLVEELTTEELNYIPTGFNNNLAWQIGHLVVSQQILCYKLAGQKFVIEDELIDLYKNGSKPERAFSEAEIAQMKGYLLSTIDQLEIDLTNGTFDNYTPYSISTYPGITLSRVSEAVTFIVSHDGLHYGCSLIMKRLVKNKA
;
A
#
# COMPACT_ATOMS: atom_id res chain seq x y z
N MET A 1 -4.54 -17.29 -7.36
CA MET A 1 -3.91 -16.31 -6.45
C MET A 1 -2.44 -16.07 -6.79
N GLU A 2 -1.66 -17.09 -7.13
CA GLU A 2 -0.23 -16.95 -7.52
C GLU A 2 0.03 -15.81 -8.53
N GLN A 3 -0.73 -15.76 -9.64
CA GLN A 3 -0.58 -14.68 -10.62
C GLN A 3 -0.87 -13.30 -10.04
N ALA A 4 -1.85 -13.17 -9.14
CA ALA A 4 -2.17 -11.89 -8.50
C ALA A 4 -1.01 -11.43 -7.61
N ILE A 5 -0.43 -12.32 -6.81
CA ILE A 5 0.75 -12.04 -5.99
C ILE A 5 1.93 -11.59 -6.86
N LYS A 6 2.21 -12.29 -7.97
CA LYS A 6 3.27 -11.88 -8.92
C LYS A 6 3.05 -10.48 -9.48
N VAL A 7 1.82 -10.13 -9.84
CA VAL A 7 1.48 -8.79 -10.35
C VAL A 7 1.64 -7.73 -9.27
N ILE A 8 1.19 -8.01 -8.04
CA ILE A 8 1.36 -7.11 -6.89
C ILE A 8 2.85 -6.85 -6.64
N LYS A 9 3.67 -7.90 -6.54
CA LYS A 9 5.13 -7.76 -6.37
C LYS A 9 5.73 -6.92 -7.51
N ALA A 10 5.41 -7.24 -8.76
CA ALA A 10 5.92 -6.49 -9.91
C ALA A 10 5.53 -5.00 -9.89
N SER A 11 4.28 -4.68 -9.52
CA SER A 11 3.81 -3.30 -9.38
C SER A 11 4.56 -2.56 -8.27
N ARG A 12 4.70 -3.18 -7.10
CA ARG A 12 5.43 -2.59 -5.97
C ARG A 12 6.93 -2.46 -6.23
N THR A 13 7.55 -3.39 -6.95
CA THR A 13 8.94 -3.25 -7.41
C THR A 13 9.08 -2.06 -8.36
N LYS A 14 8.13 -1.86 -9.29
CA LYS A 14 8.14 -0.67 -10.16
C LYS A 14 7.95 0.61 -9.39
N LEU A 15 7.07 0.63 -8.39
CA LEU A 15 6.93 1.78 -7.48
C LEU A 15 8.23 2.04 -6.73
N LEU A 16 8.89 1.01 -6.20
CA LEU A 16 10.15 1.15 -5.48
C LEU A 16 11.23 1.79 -6.35
N SER A 17 11.44 1.28 -7.57
CA SER A 17 12.39 1.89 -8.52
C SER A 17 12.01 3.32 -8.90
N LEU A 18 10.72 3.64 -8.97
CA LEU A 18 10.24 4.99 -9.24
C LEU A 18 10.72 6.00 -8.17
N VAL A 19 10.73 5.57 -6.90
CA VAL A 19 10.97 6.42 -5.72
C VAL A 19 12.39 6.33 -5.16
N GLU A 20 13.23 5.43 -5.66
CA GLU A 20 14.65 5.32 -5.28
C GLU A 20 15.47 6.53 -5.71
N GLU A 21 15.13 7.15 -6.84
CA GLU A 21 15.82 8.31 -7.40
C GLU A 21 15.42 9.65 -6.76
N LEU A 22 14.58 9.62 -5.71
CA LEU A 22 14.00 10.81 -5.11
C LEU A 22 14.58 11.06 -3.73
N THR A 23 14.82 12.33 -3.41
CA THR A 23 15.24 12.74 -2.06
C THR A 23 14.10 12.60 -1.05
N THR A 24 14.42 12.57 0.24
CA THR A 24 13.43 12.60 1.32
C THR A 24 12.49 13.80 1.22
N GLU A 25 13.00 14.96 0.81
CA GLU A 25 12.19 16.17 0.59
C GLU A 25 11.21 15.97 -0.59
N GLU A 26 11.70 15.45 -1.71
CA GLU A 26 10.89 15.15 -2.90
C GLU A 26 9.79 14.13 -2.61
N LEU A 27 10.06 13.13 -1.76
CA LEU A 27 9.07 12.13 -1.36
C LEU A 27 7.99 12.70 -0.43
N ASN A 28 8.35 13.70 0.37
CA ASN A 28 7.42 14.39 1.28
C ASN A 28 6.66 15.54 0.61
N TYR A 29 7.09 15.98 -0.56
CA TYR A 29 6.44 17.06 -1.28
C TYR A 29 5.00 16.70 -1.69
N ILE A 30 4.03 17.55 -1.32
CA ILE A 30 2.61 17.41 -1.67
C ILE A 30 2.31 18.28 -2.90
N PRO A 31 2.04 17.71 -4.08
CA PRO A 31 1.72 18.49 -5.27
C PRO A 31 0.40 19.28 -5.13
N THR A 32 0.33 20.44 -5.78
CA THR A 32 -0.89 21.28 -5.76
C THR A 32 -2.10 20.49 -6.24
N GLY A 33 -3.20 20.56 -5.49
CA GLY A 33 -4.43 19.81 -5.78
C GLY A 33 -4.47 18.41 -5.16
N PHE A 34 -3.37 17.95 -4.55
CA PHE A 34 -3.31 16.72 -3.76
C PHE A 34 -3.30 17.05 -2.27
N ASN A 35 -3.70 16.08 -1.45
CA ASN A 35 -3.66 16.16 0.01
C ASN A 35 -2.70 15.14 0.63
N ASN A 36 -1.92 14.43 -0.19
CA ASN A 36 -0.92 13.44 0.21
C ASN A 36 0.31 13.50 -0.71
N ASN A 37 1.34 12.71 -0.40
CA ASN A 37 2.65 12.70 -1.08
C ASN A 37 3.11 11.28 -1.40
N LEU A 38 4.25 11.14 -2.09
CA LEU A 38 4.80 9.84 -2.49
C LEU A 38 5.17 8.96 -1.30
N ALA A 39 5.67 9.52 -0.20
CA ALA A 39 5.94 8.78 1.02
C ALA A 39 4.65 8.13 1.59
N TRP A 40 3.54 8.87 1.58
CA TRP A 40 2.23 8.35 1.95
C TRP A 40 1.73 7.27 0.99
N GLN A 41 1.93 7.43 -0.32
CA GLN A 41 1.52 6.42 -1.31
C GLN A 41 2.17 5.06 -1.04
N ILE A 42 3.48 5.05 -0.69
CA ILE A 42 4.22 3.84 -0.33
C ILE A 42 3.59 3.17 0.90
N GLY A 43 3.43 3.92 2.00
CA GLY A 43 2.86 3.40 3.23
C GLY A 43 1.40 2.95 3.07
N HIS A 44 0.62 3.64 2.24
CA HIS A 44 -0.77 3.31 1.96
C HIS A 44 -0.91 1.92 1.32
N LEU A 45 -0.04 1.57 0.37
CA LEU A 45 -0.03 0.22 -0.20
C LEU A 45 0.22 -0.87 0.85
N VAL A 46 1.17 -0.64 1.74
CA VAL A 46 1.49 -1.56 2.82
C VAL A 46 0.30 -1.71 3.76
N VAL A 47 -0.20 -0.60 4.32
CA VAL A 47 -1.29 -0.61 5.31
C VAL A 47 -2.60 -1.12 4.73
N SER A 48 -2.97 -0.76 3.50
CA SER A 48 -4.19 -1.27 2.86
C SER A 48 -4.15 -2.80 2.74
N GLN A 49 -3.01 -3.38 2.37
CA GLN A 49 -2.86 -4.83 2.32
C GLN A 49 -2.98 -5.46 3.72
N GLN A 50 -2.37 -4.86 4.74
CA GLN A 50 -2.44 -5.35 6.12
C GLN A 50 -3.88 -5.34 6.66
N ILE A 51 -4.64 -4.27 6.40
CA ILE A 51 -6.06 -4.21 6.79
C ILE A 51 -6.87 -5.26 6.05
N LEU A 52 -6.74 -5.30 4.71
CA LEU A 52 -7.64 -6.08 3.87
C LEU A 52 -7.37 -7.58 3.92
N CYS A 53 -6.12 -8.01 4.12
CA CYS A 53 -5.78 -9.42 4.20
C CYS A 53 -5.72 -9.94 5.64
N TYR A 54 -5.13 -9.20 6.58
CA TYR A 54 -4.87 -9.69 7.93
C TYR A 54 -5.99 -9.32 8.91
N LYS A 55 -6.22 -8.01 9.13
CA LYS A 55 -7.22 -7.57 10.14
C LYS A 55 -8.62 -8.10 9.85
N LEU A 56 -9.07 -8.01 8.60
CA LEU A 56 -10.39 -8.52 8.24
C LEU A 56 -10.51 -10.04 8.39
N ALA A 57 -9.41 -10.78 8.31
CA ALA A 57 -9.35 -12.21 8.58
C ALA A 57 -9.15 -12.57 10.07
N GLY A 58 -9.20 -11.58 10.97
CA GLY A 58 -8.95 -11.78 12.40
C GLY A 58 -7.48 -12.02 12.77
N GLN A 59 -6.55 -11.77 11.85
CA GLN A 59 -5.11 -11.92 12.06
C GLN A 59 -4.47 -10.62 12.56
N LYS A 60 -3.36 -10.76 13.28
CA LYS A 60 -2.50 -9.63 13.65
C LYS A 60 -1.80 -9.07 12.41
N PHE A 61 -1.43 -7.79 12.48
CA PHE A 61 -0.57 -7.21 11.45
C PHE A 61 0.84 -7.81 11.52
N VAL A 62 1.49 -7.80 10.36
CA VAL A 62 2.91 -8.18 10.18
C VAL A 62 3.82 -6.97 10.38
N ILE A 63 3.24 -5.77 10.44
CA ILE A 63 3.90 -4.50 10.72
C ILE A 63 3.42 -3.95 12.06
N GLU A 64 4.02 -2.88 12.54
CA GLU A 64 3.63 -2.18 13.77
C GLU A 64 2.23 -1.55 13.65
N ASP A 65 1.38 -1.77 14.67
CA ASP A 65 -0.02 -1.31 14.71
C ASP A 65 -0.14 0.22 14.58
N GLU A 66 0.83 0.97 15.11
CA GLU A 66 0.85 2.43 15.11
C GLU A 66 0.95 3.02 13.70
N LEU A 67 1.45 2.25 12.72
CA LEU A 67 1.57 2.68 11.33
C LEU A 67 0.22 2.77 10.62
N ILE A 68 -0.79 2.05 11.11
CA ILE A 68 -2.10 1.93 10.43
C ILE A 68 -2.77 3.30 10.31
N ASP A 69 -2.78 4.10 11.38
CA ASP A 69 -3.46 5.39 11.38
C ASP A 69 -2.74 6.44 10.52
N LEU A 70 -1.43 6.28 10.28
CA LEU A 70 -0.65 7.17 9.43
C LEU A 70 -1.03 7.01 7.95
N TYR A 71 -1.36 5.79 7.50
CA TYR A 71 -1.51 5.49 6.07
C TYR A 71 -2.84 4.87 5.64
N LYS A 72 -3.79 4.61 6.56
CA LYS A 72 -5.10 4.05 6.17
C LYS A 72 -5.87 4.97 5.22
N ASN A 73 -6.83 4.38 4.50
CA ASN A 73 -7.74 5.16 3.66
C ASN A 73 -8.38 6.32 4.45
N GLY A 74 -8.38 7.51 3.84
CA GLY A 74 -8.85 8.75 4.46
C GLY A 74 -7.84 9.50 5.33
N SER A 75 -6.67 8.92 5.63
CA SER A 75 -5.58 9.66 6.29
C SER A 75 -4.83 10.57 5.31
N LYS A 76 -4.00 11.45 5.86
CA LYS A 76 -3.05 12.30 5.13
C LYS A 76 -1.81 12.55 5.99
N PRO A 77 -0.67 12.94 5.40
CA PRO A 77 0.51 13.33 6.17
C PRO A 77 0.21 14.60 6.99
N GLU A 78 0.31 14.50 8.31
CA GLU A 78 0.22 15.66 9.23
C GLU A 78 1.61 16.25 9.54
N ARG A 79 2.68 15.54 9.14
CA ARG A 79 4.08 15.99 9.19
C ARG A 79 4.87 15.34 8.07
N ALA A 80 6.09 15.83 7.84
CA ALA A 80 7.05 15.11 7.02
C ALA A 80 7.44 13.78 7.68
N PHE A 81 7.55 12.74 6.86
CA PHE A 81 8.14 11.47 7.23
C PHE A 81 9.66 11.58 7.17
N SER A 82 10.33 11.04 8.18
CA SER A 82 11.78 10.92 8.21
C SER A 82 12.29 9.93 7.18
N GLU A 83 13.57 10.02 6.85
CA GLU A 83 14.23 9.06 5.95
C GLU A 83 14.10 7.61 6.46
N ALA A 84 14.20 7.41 7.79
CA ALA A 84 14.06 6.09 8.40
C ALA A 84 12.65 5.51 8.23
N GLU A 85 11.61 6.32 8.44
CA GLU A 85 10.21 5.90 8.23
C GLU A 85 9.94 5.55 6.76
N ILE A 86 10.47 6.36 5.84
CA ILE A 86 10.35 6.09 4.40
C ILE A 86 11.09 4.79 4.04
N ALA A 87 12.31 4.60 4.55
CA ALA A 87 13.08 3.38 4.31
C ALA A 87 12.37 2.13 4.87
N GLN A 88 11.76 2.23 6.04
CA GLN A 88 10.94 1.17 6.61
C GLN A 88 9.78 0.81 5.68
N MET A 89 9.01 1.80 5.21
CA MET A 89 7.87 1.53 4.32
C MET A 89 8.30 0.96 2.96
N LYS A 90 9.45 1.41 2.44
CA LYS A 90 10.06 0.82 1.22
C LYS A 90 10.40 -0.65 1.42
N GLY A 91 10.95 -1.03 2.57
CA GLY A 91 11.22 -2.43 2.91
C GLY A 91 9.94 -3.27 2.99
N TYR A 92 8.90 -2.73 3.62
CA TYR A 92 7.62 -3.43 3.77
C TYR A 92 6.84 -3.61 2.46
N LEU A 93 7.08 -2.81 1.42
CA LEU A 93 6.39 -2.97 0.13
C LEU A 93 6.45 -4.42 -0.37
N LEU A 94 7.63 -5.04 -0.32
CA LEU A 94 7.82 -6.40 -0.84
C LEU A 94 7.72 -7.46 0.26
N SER A 95 8.34 -7.25 1.43
CA SER A 95 8.40 -8.27 2.48
C SER A 95 7.02 -8.64 3.02
N THR A 96 6.07 -7.69 3.08
CA THR A 96 4.69 -8.00 3.51
C THR A 96 3.94 -8.87 2.50
N ILE A 97 4.30 -8.81 1.22
CA ILE A 97 3.72 -9.67 0.18
C ILE A 97 4.37 -11.05 0.18
N ASP A 98 5.68 -11.13 0.44
CA ASP A 98 6.36 -12.41 0.66
C ASP A 98 5.75 -13.16 1.86
N GLN A 99 5.54 -12.46 2.98
CA GLN A 99 4.90 -13.05 4.16
C GLN A 99 3.45 -13.46 3.89
N LEU A 100 2.67 -12.62 3.18
CA LEU A 100 1.31 -12.96 2.78
C LEU A 100 1.25 -14.25 1.94
N GLU A 101 2.20 -14.46 1.02
CA GLU A 101 2.25 -15.67 0.20
C GLU A 101 2.49 -16.94 1.04
N ILE A 102 3.37 -16.86 2.04
CA ILE A 102 3.62 -17.94 3.00
C ILE A 102 2.35 -18.24 3.80
N ASP A 103 1.73 -17.21 4.37
CA ASP A 103 0.56 -17.36 5.24
C ASP A 103 -0.68 -17.87 4.47
N LEU A 104 -0.84 -17.46 3.20
CA LEU A 104 -1.90 -17.97 2.33
C LEU A 104 -1.73 -19.46 2.08
N THR A 105 -0.49 -19.94 1.96
CA THR A 105 -0.17 -21.36 1.78
C THR A 105 -0.45 -22.15 3.06
N ASN A 106 -0.24 -21.54 4.23
CA ASN A 106 -0.50 -22.15 5.53
C ASN A 106 -1.99 -22.15 5.93
N GLY A 107 -2.87 -21.49 5.17
CA GLY A 107 -4.32 -21.52 5.40
C GLY A 107 -4.78 -20.72 6.61
N THR A 108 -4.11 -19.61 6.95
CA THR A 108 -4.39 -18.85 8.19
C THR A 108 -5.58 -17.89 8.12
N PHE A 109 -6.38 -17.89 7.05
CA PHE A 109 -7.33 -16.79 6.73
C PHE A 109 -8.82 -17.21 6.73
N ASP A 110 -9.20 -18.19 7.54
CA ASP A 110 -10.53 -18.81 7.51
C ASP A 110 -11.68 -17.92 8.03
N ASN A 111 -11.39 -16.89 8.84
CA ASN A 111 -12.40 -16.07 9.51
C ASN A 111 -12.44 -14.63 8.96
N TYR A 112 -12.98 -14.45 7.75
CA TYR A 112 -13.03 -13.15 7.09
C TYR A 112 -14.31 -12.35 7.37
N THR A 113 -14.16 -11.13 7.87
CA THR A 113 -15.23 -10.16 8.06
C THR A 113 -15.50 -9.44 6.74
N PRO A 114 -16.72 -9.54 6.16
CA PRO A 114 -17.03 -8.90 4.90
C PRO A 114 -16.83 -7.38 4.92
N TYR A 115 -16.29 -6.83 3.84
CA TYR A 115 -15.97 -5.41 3.72
C TYR A 115 -16.34 -4.87 2.34
N SER A 116 -17.20 -3.85 2.32
CA SER A 116 -17.54 -3.13 1.10
C SER A 116 -16.49 -2.06 0.80
N ILE A 117 -15.85 -2.15 -0.36
CA ILE A 117 -14.78 -1.24 -0.73
C ILE A 117 -15.34 0.10 -1.19
N SER A 118 -14.83 1.20 -0.62
CA SER A 118 -15.26 2.56 -0.99
C SER A 118 -14.80 2.99 -2.38
N THR A 119 -13.68 2.43 -2.87
CA THR A 119 -13.11 2.77 -4.18
C THR A 119 -14.02 2.36 -5.34
N TYR A 120 -14.71 1.22 -5.21
CA TYR A 120 -15.63 0.69 -6.21
C TYR A 120 -16.97 0.32 -5.55
N PRO A 121 -17.90 1.30 -5.42
CA PRO A 121 -19.18 1.09 -4.78
C PRO A 121 -19.94 -0.13 -5.33
N GLY A 122 -20.51 -0.94 -4.44
CA GLY A 122 -21.24 -2.16 -4.79
C GLY A 122 -20.41 -3.44 -4.78
N ILE A 123 -19.08 -3.35 -4.64
CA ILE A 123 -18.21 -4.52 -4.47
C ILE A 123 -17.98 -4.78 -2.98
N THR A 124 -18.19 -6.03 -2.56
CA THR A 124 -17.91 -6.51 -1.20
C THR A 124 -16.93 -7.67 -1.25
N LEU A 125 -15.87 -7.56 -0.45
CA LEU A 125 -14.88 -8.62 -0.24
C LEU A 125 -15.34 -9.47 0.93
N SER A 126 -15.48 -10.78 0.74
CA SER A 126 -15.97 -11.73 1.75
C SER A 126 -14.94 -12.80 2.12
N ARG A 127 -13.78 -12.79 1.49
CA ARG A 127 -12.66 -13.70 1.79
C ARG A 127 -11.33 -13.09 1.35
N VAL A 128 -10.22 -13.58 1.91
CA VAL A 128 -8.87 -13.06 1.63
C VAL A 128 -8.50 -13.10 0.14
N SER A 129 -8.94 -14.12 -0.62
CA SER A 129 -8.62 -14.24 -2.05
C SER A 129 -9.25 -13.12 -2.89
N GLU A 130 -10.42 -12.62 -2.47
CA GLU A 130 -11.07 -11.47 -3.09
C GLU A 130 -10.32 -10.18 -2.75
N ALA A 131 -9.84 -10.05 -1.50
CA ALA A 131 -8.96 -8.93 -1.11
C ALA A 131 -7.66 -8.90 -1.91
N VAL A 132 -6.98 -10.05 -2.08
CA VAL A 132 -5.78 -10.16 -2.91
C VAL A 132 -6.06 -9.75 -4.36
N THR A 133 -7.21 -10.14 -4.91
CA THR A 133 -7.62 -9.72 -6.26
C THR A 133 -7.81 -8.21 -6.34
N PHE A 134 -8.47 -7.60 -5.35
CA PHE A 134 -8.65 -6.15 -5.29
C PHE A 134 -7.32 -5.40 -5.14
N ILE A 135 -6.37 -5.93 -4.35
CA ILE A 135 -5.05 -5.32 -4.15
C ILE A 135 -4.31 -5.15 -5.48
N VAL A 136 -4.48 -6.04 -6.46
CA VAL A 136 -3.92 -5.86 -7.82
C VAL A 136 -4.40 -4.54 -8.44
N SER A 137 -5.70 -4.26 -8.39
CA SER A 137 -6.28 -3.03 -8.92
C SER A 137 -5.87 -1.80 -8.11
N HIS A 138 -5.88 -1.93 -6.78
CA HIS A 138 -5.46 -0.89 -5.84
C HIS A 138 -4.01 -0.47 -6.08
N ASP A 139 -3.07 -1.42 -6.14
CA ASP A 139 -1.67 -1.14 -6.36
C ASP A 139 -1.43 -0.52 -7.73
N GLY A 140 -2.15 -0.97 -8.76
CA GLY A 140 -2.14 -0.35 -10.09
C GLY A 140 -2.61 1.12 -10.08
N LEU A 141 -3.70 1.41 -9.35
CA LEU A 141 -4.21 2.78 -9.17
C LEU A 141 -3.17 3.69 -8.50
N HIS A 142 -2.62 3.26 -7.37
CA HIS A 142 -1.67 4.06 -6.59
C HIS A 142 -0.30 4.17 -7.27
N TYR A 143 0.12 3.18 -8.06
CA TYR A 143 1.28 3.32 -8.94
C TYR A 143 1.02 4.39 -10.03
N GLY A 144 -0.16 4.40 -10.64
CA GLY A 144 -0.57 5.45 -11.59
C GLY A 144 -0.55 6.86 -10.97
N CYS A 145 -1.11 7.02 -9.77
CA CYS A 145 -1.03 8.26 -9.00
C CYS A 145 0.42 8.68 -8.74
N SER A 146 1.27 7.74 -8.34
CA SER A 146 2.69 7.98 -8.05
C SER A 146 3.49 8.42 -9.27
N LEU A 147 3.19 7.88 -10.46
CA LEU A 147 3.79 8.32 -11.73
C LEU A 147 3.52 9.81 -11.99
N ILE A 148 2.28 10.25 -11.78
CA ILE A 148 1.89 11.65 -11.98
C ILE A 148 2.54 12.54 -10.91
N MET A 149 2.51 12.12 -9.65
CA MET A 149 3.15 12.86 -8.55
C MET A 149 4.65 13.05 -8.78
N LYS A 150 5.39 12.01 -9.19
CA LYS A 150 6.83 12.13 -9.51
C LYS A 150 7.10 13.18 -10.59
N ARG A 151 6.28 13.23 -11.65
CA ARG A 151 6.43 14.26 -12.70
C ARG A 151 6.22 15.66 -12.14
N LEU A 152 5.22 15.85 -11.30
CA LEU A 152 4.95 17.16 -10.66
C LEU A 152 6.04 17.58 -9.68
N VAL A 153 6.63 16.61 -8.95
CA VAL A 153 7.77 16.83 -8.06
C VAL A 153 8.99 17.28 -8.86
N LYS A 154 9.35 16.57 -9.93
CA LYS A 154 10.53 16.91 -10.75
C LYS A 154 10.37 18.18 -11.58
N ASN A 155 9.16 18.55 -11.99
CA ASN A 155 8.89 19.78 -12.73
C ASN A 155 8.85 21.05 -11.85
N LYS A 156 9.05 20.90 -10.53
CA LYS A 156 9.25 22.04 -9.61
C LYS A 156 10.71 22.44 -9.44
N ALA A 157 11.64 21.60 -9.89
CA ALA A 157 13.08 21.85 -9.85
C ALA A 157 13.51 22.76 -11.00
#